data_AF-A0A4Y2T8R5-F1
#
_entry.id   AF-A0A4Y2T8R5-F1
#
_cell.length_a   1.000
_cell.length_b   1.000
_cell.length_c   1.000
_cell.angle_alpha   90.00
_cell.angle_beta   90.00
_cell.angle_gamma   90.00
#
_symmetry.space_group_name_H-M   'P 1'
#
loop_
_entity.id
_entity.type
_entity.pdbx_description
1 polymer ?
#
loop_
_entity_poly.entity_id
_entity_poly.type
_entity_poly.pdbx_seq_one_letter_code
_entity_poly.pdbx_strand_id
1 'polypeptide(L)'
;MSSRLTVTPLTFDGQTSWTVFKNQFDVVSSTNGWTDFMKVSQLVASLRESAAEVLQGIPADKLTNLTTIDKALESRFGDSHLTQFY
;
A
#
# COMPACT_ATOMS: atom_id res chain seq x y z
N MET A 1 -25.45 15.76 13.51
CA MET A 1 -24.33 15.75 12.54
C MET A 1 -23.53 14.48 12.78
N SER A 2 -23.52 13.54 11.84
CA SER A 2 -22.65 12.37 11.98
C SER A 2 -21.27 12.75 11.44
N SER A 3 -20.29 12.94 12.33
CA SER A 3 -18.89 13.02 11.93
C SER A 3 -18.53 11.68 11.31
N ARG A 4 -18.32 11.64 9.99
CA ARG A 4 -17.87 10.41 9.33
C ARG A 4 -16.45 10.15 9.82
N LEU A 5 -16.28 9.17 10.71
CA LEU A 5 -14.97 8.76 11.20
C LEU A 5 -14.24 8.11 10.03
N THR A 6 -13.19 8.76 9.53
CA THR A 6 -12.31 8.18 8.52
C THR A 6 -11.30 7.30 9.23
N VAL A 7 -11.30 6.01 8.93
CA VAL A 7 -10.29 5.07 9.46
C VAL A 7 -8.96 5.36 8.77
N THR A 8 -7.89 5.59 9.53
CA THR A 8 -6.56 5.81 8.96
C THR A 8 -5.91 4.49 8.54
N PRO A 9 -5.31 4.41 7.35
CA PRO A 9 -4.56 3.22 6.95
C PRO A 9 -3.31 3.09 7.83
N LEU A 10 -2.84 1.85 8.00
CA LEU A 10 -1.57 1.57 8.66
C LEU A 10 -0.41 2.02 7.78
N THR A 11 0.76 2.20 8.39
CA THR A 11 2.03 2.40 7.66
C THR A 11 2.58 1.05 7.19
N PHE A 12 3.20 1.04 6.01
CA PHE A 12 3.91 -0.12 5.47
C PHE A 12 5.40 0.21 5.32
N ASP A 13 6.24 -0.50 6.08
CA ASP A 13 7.70 -0.34 6.08
C ASP A 13 8.45 -1.49 5.38
N GLY A 14 7.73 -2.56 5.02
CA GLY A 14 8.26 -3.75 4.38
C GLY A 14 8.55 -4.92 5.34
N GLN A 15 8.24 -4.81 6.65
CA GLN A 15 8.44 -5.90 7.61
C GLN A 15 7.39 -7.02 7.51
N THR A 16 6.12 -6.65 7.31
CA THR A 16 5.06 -7.62 7.02
C THR A 16 5.02 -7.89 5.52
N SER A 17 4.41 -9.01 5.11
CA SER A 17 4.21 -9.19 3.67
C SER A 17 3.28 -8.15 3.08
N TRP A 18 3.49 -7.84 1.81
CA TRP A 18 2.65 -6.94 1.04
C TRP A 18 1.20 -7.43 1.01
N THR A 19 0.98 -8.74 0.87
CA THR A 19 -0.36 -9.35 0.82
C THR A 19 -1.16 -9.09 2.10
N VAL A 20 -0.53 -9.21 3.27
CA VAL A 20 -1.18 -8.92 4.56
C VAL A 20 -1.56 -7.44 4.66
N PHE A 21 -0.63 -6.54 4.34
CA PHE A 21 -0.90 -5.10 4.36
C PHE A 21 -2.02 -4.72 3.38
N LYS A 22 -1.98 -5.24 2.16
CA LYS A 22 -2.97 -4.99 1.11
C LYS A 22 -4.38 -5.38 1.55
N ASN A 23 -4.55 -6.55 2.17
CA ASN A 23 -5.85 -6.96 2.69
C ASN A 23 -6.40 -5.99 3.74
N GLN A 24 -5.55 -5.53 4.66
CA GLN A 24 -5.94 -4.53 5.67
C GLN A 24 -6.30 -3.19 5.01
N PHE A 25 -5.48 -2.75 4.05
CA PHE A 25 -5.70 -1.53 3.29
C PHE A 25 -7.03 -1.58 2.51
N ASP A 26 -7.35 -2.71 1.90
CA ASP A 26 -8.60 -2.90 1.14
C ASP A 26 -9.83 -2.81 2.05
N VAL A 27 -9.79 -3.38 3.26
CA VAL A 27 -10.86 -3.25 4.26
C VAL A 27 -11.05 -1.79 4.70
N VAL A 28 -9.95 -1.08 4.99
CA VAL A 28 -9.99 0.35 5.37
C VAL A 28 -10.55 1.20 4.24
N SER A 29 -10.08 0.97 3.01
CA SER A 29 -10.51 1.72 1.83
C SER A 29 -12.01 1.54 1.55
N SER A 30 -12.52 0.31 1.71
CA SER A 30 -13.93 -0.03 1.53
C SER A 30 -14.79 0.61 2.61
N THR A 31 -14.36 0.55 3.87
CA THR A 31 -15.04 1.20 5.00
C THR A 31 -15.16 2.71 4.81
N ASN A 32 -14.10 3.32 4.28
CA ASN A 32 -14.07 4.75 4.03
C ASN A 32 -14.75 5.16 2.70
N GLY A 33 -15.04 4.21 1.80
CA GLY A 33 -15.57 4.48 0.47
C GLY A 33 -14.59 5.25 -0.42
N TRP A 34 -13.29 4.92 -0.35
CA TRP A 34 -12.27 5.57 -1.17
C TRP A 34 -12.39 5.21 -2.65
N THR A 35 -12.26 6.22 -3.51
CA THR A 35 -12.07 6.02 -4.96
C THR A 35 -10.67 5.51 -5.25
N ASP A 36 -10.44 4.97 -6.44
CA ASP A 36 -9.11 4.45 -6.82
C ASP A 36 -8.00 5.52 -6.72
N PHE A 37 -8.31 6.77 -7.09
CA PHE A 37 -7.37 7.88 -6.92
C PHE A 37 -7.01 8.13 -5.45
N MET A 38 -8.01 8.08 -4.55
CA MET A 38 -7.78 8.20 -3.11
C MET A 38 -6.98 7.02 -2.58
N LYS A 39 -7.25 5.80 -3.05
CA LYS A 39 -6.47 4.59 -2.70
C LYS A 39 -5.02 4.76 -3.10
N VAL A 40 -4.72 5.22 -4.31
CA VAL A 40 -3.35 5.48 -4.75
C VAL A 40 -2.65 6.50 -3.85
N SER A 41 -3.31 7.63 -3.60
CA SER A 41 -2.74 8.70 -2.76
C SER A 41 -2.46 8.22 -1.33
N GLN A 42 -3.41 7.50 -0.73
CA GLN A 42 -3.27 6.95 0.61
C GLN A 42 -2.24 5.83 0.68
N LEU A 43 -2.16 4.98 -0.35
CA LEU A 43 -1.16 3.93 -0.42
C LEU A 43 0.24 4.55 -0.44
N VAL A 44 0.51 5.48 -1.35
CA VAL A 44 1.79 6.21 -1.43
C VAL A 44 2.12 6.90 -0.10
N ALA A 45 1.14 7.55 0.53
CA ALA A 45 1.33 8.21 1.82
C ALA A 45 1.60 7.24 2.98
N SER A 46 1.18 5.98 2.87
CA SER A 46 1.36 4.94 3.88
C SER A 46 2.73 4.26 3.80
N LEU A 47 3.41 4.34 2.66
CA LEU A 47 4.74 3.74 2.48
C LEU A 47 5.80 4.48 3.30
N ARG A 48 6.66 3.72 3.96
CA ARG A 48 7.81 4.21 4.75
C ARG A 48 9.03 3.36 4.43
N GLU A 49 10.21 3.94 4.70
CA GLU A 49 11.50 3.23 4.65
C GLU A 49 11.67 2.39 3.37
N SER A 50 12.01 1.10 3.51
CA SER A 50 12.29 0.20 2.40
C SER A 50 11.11 0.08 1.42
N ALA A 51 9.88 0.21 1.90
CA ALA A 51 8.71 0.18 1.05
C ALA A 51 8.55 1.46 0.21
N ALA A 52 8.92 2.63 0.76
CA ALA A 52 8.88 3.89 0.02
C ALA A 52 9.93 3.94 -1.11
N GLU A 53 11.06 3.25 -0.95
CA GLU A 53 12.09 3.16 -2.00
C GLU A 53 11.59 2.50 -3.29
N VAL A 54 10.56 1.66 -3.22
CA VAL A 54 9.94 1.05 -4.42
C VAL A 54 9.45 2.13 -5.40
N LEU A 55 9.04 3.29 -4.90
CA LEU A 55 8.56 4.39 -5.72
C LEU A 55 9.66 4.99 -6.61
N GLN A 56 10.94 4.87 -6.22
CA GLN A 56 12.06 5.38 -7.03
C GLN A 56 12.22 4.63 -8.36
N GLY A 57 11.77 3.37 -8.42
CA GLY A 57 11.79 2.56 -9.64
C GLY A 57 10.61 2.80 -10.57
N ILE A 58 9.63 3.61 -10.16
CA ILE A 58 8.39 3.84 -10.91
C ILE A 58 8.42 5.26 -11.50
N PRO A 59 8.20 5.42 -12.82
CA PRO A 59 8.04 6.73 -13.43
C PRO A 59 6.90 7.54 -12.79
N ALA A 60 7.10 8.84 -12.58
CA ALA A 60 6.16 9.69 -11.85
C ALA A 60 4.75 9.73 -12.46
N ASP A 61 4.64 9.68 -13.79
CA ASP A 61 3.37 9.61 -14.52
C ASP A 61 2.58 8.32 -14.22
N LYS A 62 3.29 7.24 -13.83
CA LYS A 62 2.72 5.93 -13.49
C LYS A 62 2.43 5.74 -12.00
N LEU A 63 2.85 6.67 -11.14
CA LEU A 63 2.49 6.69 -9.71
C LEU A 63 1.00 6.99 -9.47
N THR A 64 0.23 7.25 -10.52
CA THR A 64 -1.22 7.37 -10.48
C THR A 64 -1.94 6.04 -10.69
N ASN A 65 -1.21 4.99 -11.11
CA ASN A 65 -1.76 3.69 -11.44
C ASN A 65 -1.56 2.70 -10.28
N LEU A 66 -2.65 2.37 -9.60
CA LEU A 66 -2.65 1.44 -8.47
C LEU A 66 -2.02 0.08 -8.84
N THR A 67 -2.31 -0.44 -10.03
CA THR A 67 -1.79 -1.73 -10.50
C THR A 67 -0.26 -1.72 -10.63
N THR A 68 0.32 -0.58 -11.05
CA THR A 68 1.77 -0.46 -11.19
C THR A 68 2.46 -0.48 -9.84
N ILE A 69 1.93 0.25 -8.86
CA ILE A 69 2.48 0.31 -7.50
C ILE A 69 2.31 -1.05 -6.81
N ASP A 70 1.14 -1.66 -6.93
CA ASP A 70 0.82 -2.97 -6.36
C ASP A 70 1.80 -4.06 -6.84
N LYS A 71 2.04 -4.15 -8.16
CA LYS A 71 2.99 -5.12 -8.71
C LYS A 71 4.42 -4.89 -8.25
N ALA A 72 4.83 -3.63 -8.10
CA ALA A 72 6.17 -3.30 -7.65
C ALA A 72 6.38 -3.67 -6.16
N LEU A 73 5.35 -3.46 -5.33
CA LEU A 73 5.36 -3.86 -3.92
C LEU A 73 5.29 -5.38 -3.75
N GLU A 74 4.44 -6.06 -4.51
CA GLU A 74 4.37 -7.53 -4.55
C GLU A 74 5.72 -8.14 -4.98
N SER A 75 6.37 -7.58 -6.00
CA SER A 75 7.67 -8.07 -6.47
C SER A 75 8.79 -7.96 -5.43
N ARG A 76 8.69 -7.03 -4.47
CA ARG A 76 9.74 -6.80 -3.46
C ARG A 76 9.41 -7.38 -2.09
N PHE A 77 8.13 -7.36 -1.71
CA PHE A 77 7.63 -7.70 -0.37
C PHE A 77 6.51 -8.74 -0.37
N GLY A 78 6.24 -9.40 -1.50
CA GLY A 78 5.29 -10.52 -1.55
C GLY A 78 5.65 -11.63 -0.56
N ASP A 79 4.70 -12.52 -0.28
CA ASP A 79 4.82 -13.58 0.74
C ASP A 79 6.07 -14.47 0.55
N SER A 80 6.56 -14.59 -0.68
CA SER A 80 7.74 -15.37 -1.09
C SER A 80 9.05 -14.93 -0.42
N HIS A 81 9.13 -13.71 0.12
CA HIS A 81 10.35 -13.16 0.70
C HIS A 81 10.44 -13.31 2.23
N LEU A 82 9.38 -13.78 2.90
CA LEU A 82 9.39 -14.02 4.36
C LEU A 82 9.96 -15.39 4.76
N THR A 83 10.26 -16.27 3.81
CA THR A 83 10.75 -17.64 4.07
C THR A 83 12.27 -17.77 4.21
N GLN A 84 13.04 -16.66 4.21
CA GLN A 84 14.51 -16.71 4.23
C GLN A 84 15.17 -16.70 5.62
N PHE A 85 14.41 -16.81 6.70
CA PHE A 85 14.98 -16.95 8.04
C PHE A 85 14.58 -18.31 8.66
N TYR A 86 15.27 -19.38 8.26
CA TYR A 86 15.39 -20.61 9.05
C TYR A 86 16.75 -21.27 8.84
#